data_AF-A0A918X1M4-F1
#
_entry.id   AF-A0A918X1M4-F1
#
_cell.length_a   1.000
_cell.length_b   1.000
_cell.length_c   1.000
_cell.angle_alpha   90.00
_cell.angle_beta   90.00
_cell.angle_gamma   90.00
#
_symmetry.space_group_name_H-M   'P 1'
#
loop_
_entity.id
_entity.type
_entity.pdbx_description
1 polymer ?
#
loop_
_entity_poly.entity_id
_entity_poly.type
_entity_poly.pdbx_seq_one_letter_code
_entity_poly.pdbx_strand_id
1 'polypeptide(L)'
;MSEIAQSAAGSITAQGAAAQGTKQSTAHGSAHGSVQEAYAFACMKCGHGWEQAYEIEHHTDGSGHPFVVYRANGERVPSPLSRPSCLNCGGTVVRIMRSGQVSSIQDLQRRNAETVSAAGPVPAESEDADVPQPREPHHWHLSDLLHPFHRKQH
;
A
#
# COMPACT_ATOMS: atom_id res chain seq x y z
N MET A 1 -25.99 -57.85 57.28
CA MET A 1 -25.07 -57.02 58.09
C MET A 1 -24.12 -56.35 57.11
N SER A 2 -24.13 -55.01 57.08
CA SER A 2 -23.11 -54.02 56.62
C SER A 2 -22.29 -54.33 55.35
N GLU A 3 -22.09 -53.44 54.38
CA GLU A 3 -21.73 -52.03 54.52
C GLU A 3 -21.89 -51.28 53.18
N ILE A 4 -22.08 -49.96 53.27
CA ILE A 4 -22.17 -49.00 52.17
C ILE A 4 -20.89 -48.14 52.20
N ALA A 5 -20.27 -47.87 51.06
CA ALA A 5 -19.50 -46.64 50.78
C ALA A 5 -19.33 -46.53 49.24
N GLN A 6 -20.08 -45.69 48.51
CA GLN A 6 -20.04 -44.23 48.33
C GLN A 6 -18.81 -43.65 47.61
N SER A 7 -19.16 -42.87 46.58
CA SER A 7 -18.49 -41.69 46.01
C SER A 7 -17.40 -41.90 44.95
N ALA A 8 -17.19 -41.01 43.97
CA ALA A 8 -17.95 -39.94 43.31
C ALA A 8 -16.96 -39.28 42.30
N ALA A 9 -17.51 -38.55 41.32
CA ALA A 9 -16.85 -37.51 40.49
C ALA A 9 -15.79 -38.01 39.49
N GLY A 10 -15.99 -37.82 38.18
CA GLY A 10 -15.69 -36.55 37.47
C GLY A 10 -14.35 -36.75 36.73
N SER A 11 -14.08 -36.33 35.51
CA SER A 11 -14.71 -35.37 34.64
C SER A 11 -14.31 -35.68 33.20
N ILE A 12 -15.23 -35.36 32.30
CA ILE A 12 -15.05 -35.05 30.88
C ILE A 12 -13.88 -34.06 30.70
N THR A 13 -12.92 -34.39 29.85
CA THR A 13 -12.08 -33.37 29.19
C THR A 13 -11.93 -33.71 27.72
N ALA A 14 -12.32 -32.73 26.91
CA ALA A 14 -12.42 -32.77 25.48
C ALA A 14 -11.06 -32.85 24.77
N GLN A 15 -11.16 -33.38 23.56
CA GLN A 15 -10.12 -33.52 22.54
C GLN A 15 -9.64 -32.17 22.00
N GLY A 16 -8.33 -32.12 21.74
CA GLY A 16 -7.66 -31.58 20.55
C GLY A 16 -8.16 -30.30 19.86
N ALA A 17 -7.29 -29.29 19.84
CA ALA A 17 -7.10 -28.43 18.67
C ALA A 17 -5.64 -27.96 18.60
N ALA A 18 -4.90 -28.53 17.66
CA ALA A 18 -3.60 -28.04 17.22
C ALA A 18 -3.80 -27.09 16.04
N ALA A 19 -3.39 -25.84 16.18
CA ALA A 19 -3.00 -24.92 15.10
C ALA A 19 -2.59 -23.58 15.74
N GLN A 20 -1.63 -22.78 15.29
CA GLN A 20 -0.59 -22.86 14.28
C GLN A 20 0.29 -21.62 14.54
N GLY A 21 1.61 -21.79 14.42
CA GLY A 21 2.55 -20.79 13.89
C GLY A 21 2.52 -19.35 14.42
N THR A 22 3.12 -19.09 15.57
CA THR A 22 3.77 -17.80 15.81
C THR A 22 5.19 -17.85 15.24
N LYS A 23 5.33 -17.56 13.94
CA LYS A 23 6.61 -17.16 13.37
C LYS A 23 6.94 -15.78 13.94
N GLN A 24 7.66 -15.76 15.06
CA GLN A 24 8.29 -14.55 15.56
C GLN A 24 9.21 -14.02 14.46
N SER A 25 8.88 -12.84 13.93
CA SER A 25 9.75 -12.06 13.06
C SER A 25 11.13 -11.99 13.70
N THR A 26 12.11 -12.60 13.04
CA THR A 26 13.52 -12.37 13.35
C THR A 26 13.79 -10.89 13.13
N ALA A 27 14.06 -10.19 14.24
CA ALA A 27 14.71 -8.89 14.22
C ALA A 27 16.04 -9.08 13.46
N HIS A 28 16.06 -8.72 12.19
CA HIS A 28 17.29 -8.65 11.42
C HIS A 28 18.06 -7.49 12.01
N GLY A 29 19.18 -7.82 12.66
CA GLY A 29 20.00 -6.88 13.38
C GLY A 29 20.41 -5.74 12.45
N SER A 30 19.98 -4.52 12.78
CA SER A 30 20.58 -3.32 12.21
C SER A 30 22.06 -3.32 12.58
N ALA A 31 22.89 -3.75 11.62
CA ALA A 31 24.31 -3.47 11.65
C ALA A 31 24.45 -1.94 11.65
N HIS A 32 25.38 -1.43 12.44
CA HIS A 32 25.51 -0.02 12.85
C HIS A 32 25.91 0.97 11.71
N GLY A 33 25.49 0.71 10.47
CA GLY A 33 25.77 1.50 9.27
C GLY A 33 24.69 1.40 8.17
N SER A 34 23.50 0.84 8.47
CA SER A 34 22.37 0.80 7.55
C SER A 34 21.30 1.85 7.89
N VAL A 35 20.73 2.47 6.85
CA VAL A 35 19.60 3.41 6.96
C VAL A 35 18.38 2.77 6.34
N GLN A 36 17.26 2.80 7.05
CA GLN A 36 15.99 2.34 6.51
C GLN A 36 15.28 3.48 5.80
N GLU A 37 14.98 3.30 4.52
CA GLU A 37 14.27 4.29 3.72
C GLU A 37 13.22 3.62 2.84
N ALA A 38 12.06 4.27 2.67
CA ALA A 38 11.00 3.78 1.82
C ALA A 38 10.75 4.74 0.67
N TYR A 39 10.49 4.18 -0.51
CA TYR A 39 10.18 4.94 -1.71
C TYR A 39 8.85 4.49 -2.30
N ALA A 40 8.14 5.45 -2.89
CA ALA A 40 6.95 5.19 -3.68
C ALA A 40 7.28 5.36 -5.16
N PHE A 41 6.73 4.48 -6.00
CA PHE A 41 7.00 4.42 -7.43
C PHE A 41 5.69 4.47 -8.20
N ALA A 42 5.70 5.10 -9.38
CA ALA A 42 4.58 5.11 -10.30
C ALA A 42 5.07 4.87 -11.74
N CYS A 43 4.56 3.83 -12.39
CA CYS A 43 4.87 3.56 -13.79
C CYS A 43 4.10 4.52 -14.70
N MET A 44 4.82 5.27 -15.54
CA MET A 44 4.18 6.18 -16.51
C MET A 44 3.66 5.46 -17.75
N LYS A 45 3.96 4.16 -17.91
CA LYS A 45 3.45 3.32 -19.02
C LYS A 45 2.09 2.69 -18.70
N CYS A 46 1.93 2.08 -17.53
CA CYS A 46 0.70 1.35 -17.16
C CYS A 46 -0.03 1.91 -15.93
N GLY A 47 0.47 2.98 -15.31
CA GLY A 47 -0.15 3.62 -14.14
C GLY A 47 0.00 2.86 -12.82
N HIS A 48 0.60 1.67 -12.81
CA HIS A 48 0.79 0.89 -11.59
C HIS A 48 1.74 1.63 -10.62
N GLY A 49 1.26 1.81 -9.38
CA GLY A 49 2.05 2.38 -8.29
C GLY A 49 2.30 1.35 -7.19
N TRP A 50 3.50 1.37 -6.62
CA TRP A 50 3.88 0.51 -5.50
C TRP A 50 4.80 1.26 -4.53
N GLU A 51 4.91 0.77 -3.30
CA GLU A 51 5.86 1.27 -2.31
C GLU A 51 6.75 0.13 -1.86
N GLN A 52 8.03 0.44 -1.61
CA GLN A 52 8.99 -0.56 -1.14
C GLN A 52 9.91 0.07 -0.11
N ALA A 53 10.11 -0.64 1.00
CA ALA A 53 11.10 -0.32 2.01
C ALA A 53 12.44 -0.95 1.64
N TYR A 54 13.51 -0.19 1.84
CA TYR A 54 14.88 -0.58 1.57
C TYR A 54 15.75 -0.35 2.80
N GLU A 55 16.68 -1.27 2.98
CA GLU A 55 17.83 -1.07 3.85
C GLU A 55 19.01 -0.62 2.99
N ILE A 56 19.58 0.53 3.33
CA ILE A 56 20.65 1.19 2.58
C ILE A 56 21.91 1.17 3.43
N GLU A 57 22.86 0.34 3.04
CA GLU A 57 24.15 0.22 3.73
C GLU A 57 25.21 1.08 3.03
N HIS A 58 25.90 1.93 3.78
CA HIS A 58 27.02 2.72 3.29
C HIS A 58 28.33 2.02 3.64
N HIS A 59 29.14 1.75 2.64
CA HIS A 59 30.40 1.02 2.76
C HIS A 59 31.55 1.83 2.17
N THR A 60 32.76 1.46 2.57
CA THR A 60 34.01 1.91 1.95
C THR A 60 34.80 0.67 1.57
N ASP A 61 35.28 0.58 0.33
CA ASP A 61 36.09 -0.54 -0.12
C ASP A 61 37.51 -0.53 0.47
N GLY A 62 38.30 -1.57 0.20
CA GLY A 62 39.68 -1.68 0.67
C GLY A 62 40.64 -0.62 0.09
N SER A 63 40.21 0.11 -0.93
CA SER A 63 40.96 1.22 -1.55
C SER A 63 40.51 2.59 -1.03
N GLY A 64 39.50 2.64 -0.14
CA GLY A 64 38.95 3.88 0.40
C GLY A 64 37.80 4.48 -0.43
N HIS A 65 37.29 3.80 -1.46
CA HIS A 65 36.17 4.31 -2.26
C HIS A 65 34.82 3.96 -1.64
N PRO A 66 33.91 4.93 -1.48
CA PRO A 66 32.58 4.68 -0.93
C PRO A 66 31.69 3.95 -1.95
N PHE A 67 30.87 3.02 -1.47
CA PHE A 67 29.82 2.37 -2.25
C PHE A 67 28.57 2.09 -1.40
N VAL A 68 27.43 1.95 -2.06
CA VAL A 68 26.14 1.75 -1.38
C VAL A 68 25.56 0.39 -1.76
N VAL A 69 25.05 -0.33 -0.77
CA VAL A 69 24.33 -1.59 -0.96
C VAL A 69 22.88 -1.39 -0.59
N TYR A 70 21.99 -1.74 -1.53
CA TYR A 70 20.54 -1.70 -1.31
C TYR A 70 20.04 -3.10 -1.05
N ARG A 71 19.18 -3.25 -0.04
CA ARG A 71 18.43 -4.47 0.22
C ARG A 71 16.94 -4.20 0.27
N ALA A 72 16.14 -5.09 -0.30
CA ALA A 72 14.70 -5.12 -0.14
C ALA A 72 14.32 -6.44 0.52
N ASN A 73 13.60 -6.40 1.63
CA ASN A 73 13.22 -7.60 2.40
C ASN A 73 14.43 -8.50 2.76
N GLY A 74 15.58 -7.89 3.05
CA GLY A 74 16.85 -8.57 3.34
C GLY A 74 17.65 -9.04 2.11
N GLU A 75 17.04 -9.07 0.93
CA GLU A 75 17.70 -9.48 -0.32
C GLU A 75 18.40 -8.31 -1.01
N ARG A 76 19.63 -8.54 -1.50
CA ARG A 76 20.41 -7.51 -2.20
C ARG A 76 19.79 -7.22 -3.57
N VAL A 77 19.49 -5.96 -3.84
CA VAL A 77 18.85 -5.51 -5.08
C VAL A 77 19.71 -4.46 -5.80
N PRO A 78 19.52 -4.25 -7.11
CA PRO A 78 20.07 -3.08 -7.80
C PRO A 78 19.60 -1.77 -7.15
N SER A 79 20.34 -0.69 -7.37
CA SER A 79 19.91 0.62 -6.88
C SER A 79 18.53 0.99 -7.46
N PRO A 80 17.51 1.20 -6.61
CA PRO A 80 16.16 1.54 -7.06
C PRO A 80 16.09 2.93 -7.71
N LEU A 81 17.12 3.76 -7.49
CA LEU A 81 17.21 5.13 -8.01
C LEU A 81 17.81 5.19 -9.42
N SER A 82 18.63 4.21 -9.80
CA SER A 82 19.35 4.25 -11.08
C SER A 82 18.52 3.72 -12.24
N ARG A 83 17.81 2.59 -12.04
CA ARG A 83 17.01 1.91 -13.07
C ARG A 83 15.80 1.19 -12.46
N PRO A 84 14.78 1.93 -11.99
CA PRO A 84 13.53 1.31 -11.56
C PRO A 84 12.84 0.61 -12.75
N SER A 85 12.27 -0.58 -12.49
CA SER A 85 11.44 -1.32 -13.44
C SER A 85 10.08 -1.57 -12.83
N CYS A 86 9.02 -1.34 -13.60
CA CYS A 86 7.66 -1.62 -13.16
C CYS A 86 7.45 -3.12 -12.95
N LEU A 87 7.03 -3.50 -11.73
CA LEU A 87 6.75 -4.89 -11.35
C LEU A 87 5.56 -5.50 -12.12
N ASN A 88 4.70 -4.68 -12.72
CA ASN A 88 3.53 -5.12 -13.48
C ASN A 88 3.81 -5.29 -14.99
N CYS A 89 4.52 -4.35 -15.62
CA CYS A 89 4.68 -4.35 -17.09
C CYS A 89 6.13 -4.32 -17.59
N GLY A 90 7.12 -4.31 -16.70
CA GLY A 90 8.55 -4.22 -17.05
C GLY A 90 8.99 -2.88 -17.66
N GLY A 91 8.12 -1.87 -17.68
CA GLY A 91 8.47 -0.53 -18.17
C GLY A 91 9.51 0.16 -17.28
N THR A 92 10.45 0.88 -17.90
CA THR A 92 11.56 1.57 -17.22
C THR A 92 11.28 3.05 -16.93
N VAL A 93 10.20 3.59 -17.50
CA VAL A 93 9.77 4.97 -17.27
C VAL A 93 8.93 5.01 -16.00
N VAL A 94 9.61 5.18 -14.87
CA VAL A 94 9.03 5.15 -13.52
C VAL A 94 9.35 6.46 -12.81
N ARG A 95 8.34 7.09 -12.21
CA ARG A 95 8.50 8.24 -11.32
C ARG A 95 8.71 7.76 -9.89
N ILE A 96 9.71 8.31 -9.21
CA ILE A 96 10.00 8.06 -7.78
C ILE A 96 9.43 9.23 -6.98
N MET A 97 8.78 8.92 -5.86
CA MET A 97 8.10 9.85 -4.96
C MET A 97 8.46 9.50 -3.51
N ARG A 98 8.10 10.40 -2.58
CA ARG A 98 8.19 10.08 -1.14
C ARG A 98 7.27 8.91 -0.79
N SER A 99 7.68 8.10 0.19
CA SER A 99 6.83 7.08 0.80
C SER A 99 5.47 7.62 1.21
N GLY A 100 4.44 6.76 1.19
CA GLY A 100 3.07 7.08 1.57
C GLY A 100 2.21 7.72 0.47
N GLN A 101 2.80 8.18 -0.65
CA GLN A 101 2.05 8.79 -1.75
C GLN A 101 1.17 7.79 -2.51
N VAL A 102 1.70 6.61 -2.82
CA VAL A 102 0.93 5.58 -3.54
C VAL A 102 -0.14 5.00 -2.63
N SER A 103 0.22 4.73 -1.36
CA SER A 103 -0.72 4.23 -0.37
C SER A 103 -1.91 5.19 -0.18
N SER A 104 -1.63 6.49 -0.06
CA SER A 104 -2.67 7.52 0.06
C SER A 104 -3.61 7.58 -1.16
N ILE A 105 -3.07 7.51 -2.37
CA ILE A 105 -3.87 7.53 -3.61
C ILE A 105 -4.75 6.28 -3.71
N GLN A 106 -4.20 5.10 -3.39
CA GLN A 106 -4.97 3.85 -3.41
C GLN A 106 -6.12 3.88 -2.38
N ASP A 107 -5.89 4.45 -1.20
CA ASP A 107 -6.93 4.63 -0.18
C ASP A 107 -8.04 5.58 -0.61
N LEU A 108 -7.69 6.66 -1.31
CA LEU A 108 -8.66 7.57 -1.93
C LEU A 108 -9.48 6.87 -3.01
N GLN A 109 -8.83 6.10 -3.90
CA GLN A 109 -9.51 5.36 -4.96
C GLN A 109 -10.50 4.35 -4.40
N ARG A 110 -10.12 3.58 -3.38
CA ARG A 110 -11.00 2.61 -2.72
C ARG A 110 -12.24 3.28 -2.12
N ARG A 111 -12.05 4.37 -1.38
CA ARG A 111 -13.17 5.14 -0.80
C ARG A 111 -14.10 5.69 -1.87
N ASN A 112 -13.55 6.22 -2.98
CA ASN A 112 -14.35 6.73 -4.07
C ASN A 112 -15.16 5.63 -4.78
N ALA A 113 -14.58 4.44 -4.96
CA ALA A 113 -15.29 3.28 -5.51
C ALA A 113 -16.48 2.89 -4.61
N GLU A 114 -16.31 2.92 -3.29
CA GLU A 114 -17.36 2.64 -2.32
C GLU A 114 -18.50 3.65 -2.38
N THR A 115 -18.18 4.95 -2.51
CA THR A 115 -19.19 6.01 -2.66
C THR A 115 -19.97 5.93 -3.97
N VAL A 116 -19.32 5.52 -5.07
CA VAL A 116 -19.99 5.34 -6.38
C VAL A 116 -20.86 4.09 -6.38
N SER A 117 -20.45 3.02 -5.70
CA SER A 117 -21.28 1.82 -5.54
C SER A 117 -22.50 2.01 -4.63
N ALA A 118 -22.47 2.97 -3.70
CA ALA A 118 -23.61 3.28 -2.83
C ALA A 118 -24.71 4.11 -3.51
N ALA A 119 -24.44 4.71 -4.67
CA ALA A 119 -25.45 5.34 -5.52
C ALA A 119 -26.20 4.25 -6.31
N GLY A 120 -27.12 3.54 -5.64
CA GLY A 120 -28.05 2.63 -6.30
C GLY A 120 -28.89 3.33 -7.38
N PRO A 121 -29.51 2.57 -8.32
CA PRO A 121 -30.30 3.16 -9.40
C PRO A 121 -31.42 4.04 -8.82
N VAL A 122 -31.36 5.34 -9.15
CA VAL A 122 -32.40 6.32 -8.83
C VAL A 122 -33.69 5.91 -9.52
N PRO A 123 -34.81 5.72 -8.81
CA PRO A 123 -36.11 5.57 -9.45
C PRO A 123 -36.43 6.85 -10.22
N ALA A 124 -36.75 6.71 -11.50
CA ALA A 124 -37.25 7.80 -12.31
C ALA A 124 -38.69 8.10 -11.89
N GLU A 125 -38.89 9.15 -11.10
CA GLU A 125 -40.23 9.73 -10.90
C GLU A 125 -40.21 11.25 -11.16
N SER A 126 -41.16 11.59 -12.01
CA SER A 126 -41.65 12.84 -12.59
C SER A 126 -41.64 14.11 -11.72
N GLU A 127 -41.18 15.18 -12.38
CA GLU A 127 -41.75 16.52 -12.57
C GLU A 127 -42.55 17.22 -11.44
N ASP A 128 -42.18 18.50 -11.27
CA ASP A 128 -42.84 19.60 -10.53
C ASP A 128 -42.65 19.71 -9.01
N ALA A 129 -41.62 20.47 -8.63
CA ALA A 129 -41.68 21.38 -7.48
C ALA A 129 -40.59 22.49 -7.60
N ASP A 130 -41.02 23.72 -7.42
CA ASP A 130 -40.24 24.96 -7.26
C ASP A 130 -39.12 24.80 -6.21
N VAL A 131 -37.85 25.07 -6.60
CA VAL A 131 -36.66 24.94 -5.74
C VAL A 131 -35.82 26.23 -5.82
N PRO A 132 -35.40 26.84 -4.69
CA PRO A 132 -34.51 28.00 -4.69
C PRO A 132 -33.14 27.63 -5.29
N GLN A 133 -32.63 28.50 -6.18
CA GLN A 133 -31.42 28.26 -6.98
C GLN A 133 -30.24 27.70 -6.15
N PRO A 134 -29.70 26.53 -6.51
CA PRO A 134 -28.48 26.02 -5.92
C PRO A 134 -27.31 26.93 -6.32
N ARG A 135 -26.48 27.31 -5.35
CA ARG A 135 -25.17 27.88 -5.65
C ARG A 135 -24.42 26.89 -6.53
N GLU A 136 -23.94 27.36 -7.67
CA GLU A 136 -23.26 26.55 -8.68
C GLU A 136 -22.25 25.62 -8.02
N PRO A 137 -22.41 24.28 -8.16
CA PRO A 137 -21.33 23.36 -7.87
C PRO A 137 -20.16 23.77 -8.77
N HIS A 138 -18.98 24.00 -8.22
CA HIS A 138 -17.81 24.26 -9.04
C HIS A 138 -17.47 23.02 -9.86
N HIS A 139 -18.09 22.85 -11.02
CA HIS A 139 -17.92 21.66 -11.86
C HIS A 139 -16.46 21.59 -12.33
N TRP A 140 -15.67 20.75 -11.68
CA TRP A 140 -14.30 20.42 -12.08
C TRP A 140 -14.37 19.74 -13.45
N HIS A 141 -14.30 20.55 -14.51
CA HIS A 141 -14.36 20.03 -15.87
C HIS A 141 -13.03 19.36 -16.18
N LEU A 142 -13.07 18.08 -16.55
CA LEU A 142 -11.88 17.26 -16.78
C LEU A 142 -10.96 17.87 -17.85
N SER A 143 -11.51 18.65 -18.79
CA SER A 143 -10.74 19.38 -19.78
C SER A 143 -9.84 20.44 -19.15
N ASP A 144 -10.21 21.09 -18.05
CA ASP A 144 -9.36 22.11 -17.40
C ASP A 144 -8.08 21.54 -16.78
N LEU A 145 -8.05 20.22 -16.50
CA LEU A 145 -6.85 19.52 -15.99
C LEU A 145 -5.90 19.06 -17.10
N LEU A 146 -6.32 19.11 -18.37
CA LEU A 146 -5.55 18.59 -19.52
C LEU A 146 -4.86 19.68 -20.35
N HIS A 147 -4.95 20.95 -19.96
CA HIS A 147 -4.35 22.07 -20.71
C HIS A 147 -3.00 22.66 -20.20
N PRO A 148 -2.10 21.96 -19.48
CA PRO A 148 -0.84 22.60 -19.06
C PRO A 148 0.13 22.95 -20.20
N PHE A 149 -0.14 22.59 -21.47
CA PHE A 149 0.79 22.80 -22.58
C PHE A 149 0.19 23.41 -23.86
N HIS A 150 -0.49 24.56 -23.75
CA HIS A 150 -0.63 25.46 -24.91
C HIS A 150 0.29 26.68 -24.74
N ARG A 151 1.59 26.46 -24.91
CA ARG A 151 2.58 27.54 -24.99
C ARG A 151 2.50 28.14 -26.41
N LYS A 152 1.91 29.33 -26.53
CA LYS A 152 1.93 30.15 -27.75
C LYS A 152 3.38 30.32 -28.21
N GLN A 153 3.67 29.92 -29.44
CA GLN A 153 4.87 30.34 -30.16
C GLN A 153 4.62 31.76 -30.67
N HIS A 154 5.47 32.69 -30.26
CA HIS A 154 5.68 33.99 -30.90
C HIS A 154 7.10 33.97 -31.45
#